data_AF-A0A392NL84-F1
#
_entry.id   AF-A0A392NL84-F1
#
_cell.length_a   1.000
_cell.length_b   1.000
_cell.length_c   1.000
_cell.angle_alpha   90.00
_cell.angle_beta   90.00
_cell.angle_gamma   90.00
#
_symmetry.space_group_name_H-M   'P 1'
#
loop_
_entity.id
_entity.type
_entity.pdbx_description
1 polymer ?
#
loop_
_entity_poly.entity_id
_entity_poly.type
_entity_poly.pdbx_seq_one_letter_code
_entity_poly.pdbx_strand_id
1 'polypeptide(L)'
;SSGNRVKDYTLYTGVLGTAYLVFKAYQVTKNVDDLNLCLKIVKACDSASANSSRVTFICGRAGVCALGAVIAKHAGDERLLDYYLRQFKE
;
A
#
# COMPACT_ATOMS: atom_id res chain seq x y z
N SER A 1 12.78 -5.54 19.50
CA SER A 1 12.69 -4.23 18.82
C SER A 1 11.39 -4.14 18.04
N SER A 2 10.37 -3.49 18.60
CA SER A 2 8.96 -3.61 18.19
C SER A 2 8.43 -2.35 17.49
N GLY A 3 9.24 -1.73 16.64
CA GLY A 3 8.98 -0.37 16.11
C GLY A 3 8.07 -0.25 14.89
N ASN A 4 7.70 -1.36 14.23
CA ASN A 4 7.03 -1.33 12.91
C ASN A 4 5.65 -2.00 12.88
N ARG A 5 4.90 -2.00 13.99
CA ARG A 5 3.51 -2.49 13.97
C ARG A 5 2.57 -1.39 13.50
N VAL A 6 2.12 -1.47 12.25
CA VAL A 6 1.05 -0.64 11.70
C VAL A 6 -0.23 -0.96 12.48
N LYS A 7 -0.73 0.02 13.25
CA LYS A 7 -2.00 -0.10 13.99
C LYS A 7 -3.21 0.34 13.15
N ASP A 8 -3.07 1.43 12.41
CA ASP A 8 -4.06 1.91 11.46
C ASP A 8 -3.49 1.78 10.05
N TYR A 9 -4.00 0.81 9.30
CA TYR A 9 -3.59 0.54 7.94
C TYR A 9 -4.38 1.35 6.90
N THR A 10 -5.40 2.10 7.32
CA THR A 10 -6.32 2.76 6.37
C THR A 10 -5.70 3.97 5.69
N LEU A 11 -6.28 4.37 4.56
CA LEU A 11 -5.87 5.59 3.87
C LEU A 11 -6.29 6.83 4.67
N TYR A 12 -7.47 6.79 5.30
CA TYR A 12 -8.12 7.94 5.93
C TYR A 12 -7.27 8.59 7.04
N THR A 13 -6.76 7.76 7.96
CA THR A 13 -6.00 8.21 9.14
C THR A 13 -4.73 7.40 9.37
N GLY A 14 -4.53 6.34 8.58
CA GLY A 14 -3.48 5.36 8.79
C GLY A 14 -2.26 5.54 7.89
N VAL A 15 -1.35 4.58 8.01
CA VAL A 15 -0.04 4.62 7.36
C VAL A 15 -0.14 4.48 5.84
N LEU A 16 -1.24 3.92 5.32
CA LEU A 16 -1.49 3.87 3.89
C LEU A 16 -1.71 5.27 3.29
N GLY A 17 -2.24 6.23 4.06
CA GLY A 17 -2.31 7.63 3.67
C GLY A 17 -0.92 8.23 3.40
N THR A 18 0.05 7.88 4.25
CA THR A 18 1.46 8.25 4.04
C THR A 18 2.03 7.62 2.78
N ALA A 19 1.77 6.33 2.52
CA ALA A 19 2.19 5.69 1.26
C ALA A 19 1.58 6.39 0.04
N TYR A 20 0.32 6.80 0.12
CA TYR A 20 -0.32 7.51 -0.98
C TYR A 20 0.34 8.87 -1.23
N LEU A 21 0.61 9.64 -0.18
CA LEU A 21 1.30 10.93 -0.30
C LEU A 21 2.72 10.79 -0.87
N VAL A 22 3.51 9.83 -0.38
CA VAL A 22 4.86 9.56 -0.89
C VAL A 22 4.79 9.10 -2.35
N PHE A 23 3.78 8.30 -2.72
CA PHE A 23 3.59 7.89 -4.11
C PHE A 23 3.24 9.06 -5.01
N LYS A 24 2.43 10.03 -4.54
CA LYS A 24 2.19 11.28 -5.24
C LYS A 24 3.48 12.10 -5.41
N ALA A 25 4.35 12.14 -4.40
CA ALA A 25 5.66 12.77 -4.53
C ALA A 25 6.52 12.10 -5.61
N TYR A 26 6.63 10.76 -5.58
CA TYR A 26 7.30 9.99 -6.64
C TYR A 26 6.75 10.30 -8.04
N GLN A 27 5.43 10.44 -8.19
CA GLN A 27 4.85 10.74 -9.50
C GLN A 27 5.37 12.06 -10.09
N VAL A 28 5.70 13.04 -9.25
CA VAL A 28 6.24 14.35 -9.63
C VAL A 28 7.77 14.31 -9.76
N THR A 29 8.47 13.75 -8.76
CA THR A 29 9.93 13.81 -8.66
C THR A 29 10.64 12.69 -9.43
N LYS A 30 9.95 11.58 -9.68
CA LYS A 30 10.50 10.29 -10.15
C LYS A 30 11.59 9.72 -9.24
N ASN A 31 11.61 10.10 -7.97
CA ASN A 31 12.58 9.58 -7.01
C ASN A 31 12.28 8.11 -6.65
N VAL A 32 13.21 7.22 -6.99
CA VAL A 32 13.07 5.78 -6.76
C VAL A 32 13.04 5.43 -5.26
N ASP A 33 13.66 6.25 -4.40
CA ASP A 33 13.60 6.03 -2.95
C ASP A 33 12.19 6.23 -2.39
N ASP A 34 11.44 7.19 -2.93
CA ASP A 34 10.03 7.40 -2.58
C ASP A 34 9.20 6.18 -3.00
N LEU A 35 9.47 5.61 -4.17
CA LEU A 35 8.80 4.39 -4.64
C LEU A 35 9.10 3.18 -3.73
N ASN A 36 10.36 3.01 -3.34
CA ASN A 36 10.78 1.95 -2.41
C ASN A 36 10.14 2.10 -1.02
N LEU A 37 10.04 3.34 -0.53
CA LEU A 37 9.37 3.65 0.73
C LEU A 37 7.86 3.32 0.65
N CYS A 38 7.20 3.67 -0.45
CA CYS A 38 5.79 3.31 -0.68
C CYS A 38 5.58 1.80 -0.64
N LEU A 39 6.42 1.03 -1.34
CA LEU A 39 6.37 -0.44 -1.34
C LEU A 39 6.50 -1.00 0.08
N LYS A 40 7.44 -0.49 0.87
CA LYS A 40 7.67 -0.94 2.25
C LYS A 40 6.44 -0.68 3.13
N ILE A 41 5.85 0.52 3.01
CA ILE A 41 4.67 0.89 3.79
C ILE A 41 3.47 0.04 3.38
N VAL A 42 3.22 -0.13 2.08
CA VAL A 42 2.09 -0.92 1.58
C VAL A 42 2.18 -2.37 2.03
N LYS A 43 3.37 -3.00 2.00
CA LYS A 43 3.57 -4.36 2.49
C LYS A 43 3.25 -4.49 3.98
N ALA A 44 3.61 -3.48 4.78
CA ALA A 44 3.26 -3.46 6.20
C ALA A 44 1.74 -3.27 6.41
N CYS A 45 1.09 -2.44 5.60
CA CYS A 45 -0.37 -2.26 5.65
C CYS A 45 -1.12 -3.51 5.20
N ASP A 46 -0.60 -4.25 4.22
CA ASP A 46 -1.18 -5.51 3.76
C ASP A 46 -1.22 -6.53 4.89
N SER A 47 -0.08 -6.78 5.54
CA SER A 47 -0.01 -7.65 6.72
C SER A 47 -0.92 -7.20 7.86
N ALA A 48 -1.07 -5.89 8.09
CA ALA A 48 -1.95 -5.36 9.13
C ALA A 48 -3.44 -5.43 8.77
N SER A 49 -3.78 -5.47 7.48
CA SER A 49 -5.15 -5.49 6.96
C SER A 49 -5.70 -6.89 6.71
N ALA A 50 -4.88 -7.94 6.79
CA ALA A 50 -5.19 -9.31 6.35
C ALA A 50 -6.51 -9.87 6.91
N ASN A 51 -6.88 -9.53 8.15
CA ASN A 51 -8.11 -10.00 8.81
C ASN A 51 -9.22 -8.93 8.89
N SER A 52 -9.12 -7.84 8.12
CA SER A 52 -10.08 -6.76 8.22
C SER A 52 -11.31 -6.97 7.34
N SER A 53 -12.50 -6.71 7.90
CA SER A 53 -13.78 -6.74 7.17
C SER A 53 -14.09 -5.45 6.41
N ARG A 54 -13.26 -4.40 6.52
CA ARG A 54 -13.47 -3.13 5.82
C ARG A 54 -13.02 -3.27 4.37
N VAL A 55 -13.91 -3.01 3.41
CA VAL A 55 -13.66 -3.27 1.97
C VAL A 55 -13.50 -2.02 1.11
N THR A 56 -13.61 -0.81 1.68
CA THR A 56 -13.57 0.41 0.85
C THR A 56 -12.14 0.91 0.61
N PHE A 57 -11.97 1.75 -0.41
CA PHE A 57 -10.64 2.31 -0.74
C PHE A 57 -10.06 3.17 0.40
N ILE A 58 -10.87 4.05 0.99
CA ILE A 58 -10.39 5.01 1.99
C ILE A 58 -10.19 4.34 3.37
N CYS A 59 -11.05 3.39 3.70
CA CYS A 59 -11.20 2.87 5.05
C CYS A 59 -10.88 1.37 5.16
N GLY A 60 -10.51 0.70 4.08
CA GLY A 60 -10.48 -0.75 4.05
C GLY A 60 -9.36 -1.34 3.20
N ARG A 61 -9.40 -2.66 3.10
CA ARG A 61 -8.37 -3.46 2.43
C ARG A 61 -8.30 -3.21 0.93
N ALA A 62 -9.40 -2.83 0.28
CA ALA A 62 -9.38 -2.43 -1.13
C ALA A 62 -8.43 -1.25 -1.38
N GLY A 63 -8.27 -0.33 -0.42
CA GLY A 63 -7.26 0.73 -0.50
C GLY A 63 -5.84 0.19 -0.57
N VAL A 64 -5.54 -0.76 0.32
CA VAL A 64 -4.23 -1.40 0.40
C VAL A 64 -3.92 -2.16 -0.89
N CYS A 65 -4.85 -3.00 -1.36
CA CYS A 65 -4.66 -3.80 -2.56
C CYS A 65 -4.59 -2.92 -3.82
N ALA A 66 -5.48 -1.94 -3.98
CA ALA A 66 -5.45 -1.04 -5.14
C ALA A 66 -4.15 -0.23 -5.20
N LEU A 67 -3.76 0.41 -4.08
CA LEU A 67 -2.54 1.21 -4.04
C LEU A 67 -1.30 0.32 -4.22
N GLY A 68 -1.29 -0.87 -3.61
CA GLY A 68 -0.20 -1.83 -3.76
C GLY A 68 -0.03 -2.33 -5.18
N ALA A 69 -1.11 -2.63 -5.91
CA ALA A 69 -1.05 -2.98 -7.32
C ALA A 69 -0.43 -1.86 -8.16
N VAL A 70 -0.87 -0.61 -7.97
CA VAL A 70 -0.34 0.54 -8.73
C VAL A 70 1.14 0.76 -8.45
N ILE A 71 1.55 0.73 -7.19
CA ILE A 71 2.96 0.89 -6.80
C ILE A 71 3.81 -0.25 -7.37
N ALA A 72 3.35 -1.51 -7.28
CA ALA A 72 4.08 -2.67 -7.80
C ALA A 72 4.28 -2.57 -9.32
N LYS A 73 3.25 -2.11 -10.06
CA LYS A 73 3.36 -1.84 -11.50
C LYS A 73 4.43 -0.80 -11.81
N HIS A 74 4.50 0.28 -11.03
CA HIS A 74 5.53 1.31 -11.21
C HIS A 74 6.93 0.82 -10.86
N ALA A 75 7.05 -0.14 -9.94
CA ALA A 75 8.31 -0.77 -9.57
C ALA A 75 8.76 -1.88 -10.55
N GLY A 76 7.91 -2.25 -11.51
CA GLY A 76 8.17 -3.38 -12.41
C GLY A 76 8.12 -4.75 -11.71
N ASP A 77 7.48 -4.83 -10.54
CA ASP A 77 7.33 -6.08 -9.79
C ASP A 77 6.00 -6.78 -10.17
N GLU A 78 6.04 -7.50 -11.29
CA GLU A 78 4.86 -8.19 -11.85
C GLU A 78 4.28 -9.25 -10.90
N ARG A 79 5.12 -9.90 -10.08
CA ARG A 79 4.66 -10.90 -9.10
C ARG A 79 3.83 -10.25 -8.00
N LEU A 80 4.31 -9.10 -7.51
CA LEU A 80 3.62 -8.34 -6.47
C LEU A 80 2.36 -7.65 -7.02
N LEU A 81 2.40 -7.21 -8.28
CA LEU A 81 1.23 -6.69 -8.99
C LEU A 81 0.12 -7.74 -9.06
N ASP A 82 0.42 -8.94 -9.55
CA ASP A 82 -0.55 -10.04 -9.65
C ASP A 82 -1.11 -10.43 -8.27
N TYR A 83 -0.25 -10.48 -7.24
CA TYR A 83 -0.67 -10.70 -5.87
C TYR A 83 -1.74 -9.68 -5.41
N TYR A 84 -1.47 -8.38 -5.55
CA TYR A 84 -2.42 -7.35 -5.12
C TYR A 84 -3.70 -7.33 -5.96
N LEU A 85 -3.61 -7.64 -7.26
CA LEU A 85 -4.79 -7.75 -8.13
C LEU A 85 -5.68 -8.93 -7.77
N ARG A 86 -5.10 -10.07 -7.35
CA ARG A 86 -5.87 -11.22 -6.86
C ARG A 86 -6.60 -10.86 -5.56
N GLN A 87 -5.86 -10.31 -4.60
CA GLN A 87 -6.41 -9.91 -3.30
C GLN A 87 -7.46 -8.79 -3.39
N PHE A 88 -7.45 -7.99 -4.46
CA PHE A 88 -8.48 -6.98 -4.71
C PHE A 88 -9.80 -7.57 -5.23
N LYS A 89 -9.76 -8.74 -5.89
CA LYS A 89 -10.94 -9.39 -6.47
C LYS A 89 -11.66 -10.34 -5.50
N GLU A 90 -11.01 -10.70 -4.40
CA GLU A 90 -11.55 -11.48 -3.28
C GLU A 90 -12.37 -10.60 -2.34
#